data_AF-A0A2E9SVA1-F1
#
_entry.id   AF-A0A2E9SVA1-F1
#
_cell.length_a   1.000
_cell.length_b   1.000
_cell.length_c   1.000
_cell.angle_alpha   90.00
_cell.angle_beta   90.00
_cell.angle_gamma   90.00
#
_symmetry.space_group_name_H-M   'P 1'
#
loop_
_entity.id
_entity.type
_entity.pdbx_description
1 polymer ?
#
loop_
_entity_poly.entity_id
_entity_poly.type
_entity_poly.pdbx_seq_one_letter_code
_entity_poly.pdbx_strand_id
1 'polypeptide(L)'
;MRVPAPSKAGWPNRYFAVIFTTQRTLSDEDMYSLTSERMVELVQQQPGFLGLESVRGEDGIGITVSYWREREYIRNWQINLEHLAAQQMGRQEFYSWYHIRVAEVVAHRTFDSQDVVDASHNPLPDDLSERQA
;
A
#
# COMPACT_ATOMS: atom_id res chain seq x y z
N MET A 1 -5.92 12.21 -16.57
CA MET A 1 -6.63 12.19 -15.26
C MET A 1 -5.57 11.94 -14.19
N ARG A 2 -5.43 12.79 -13.18
CA ARG A 2 -4.40 12.61 -12.12
C ARG A 2 -4.95 11.68 -11.04
N VAL A 3 -4.15 10.72 -10.60
CA VAL A 3 -4.49 9.86 -9.46
C VAL A 3 -4.09 10.59 -8.17
N PRO A 4 -5.02 10.85 -7.24
CA PRO A 4 -4.69 11.52 -5.97
C PRO A 4 -3.79 10.64 -5.11
N ALA A 5 -3.03 11.26 -4.20
CA ALA A 5 -2.24 10.50 -3.23
C ALA A 5 -3.18 9.62 -2.36
N PRO A 6 -2.79 8.39 -2.02
CA PRO A 6 -3.58 7.54 -1.15
C PRO A 6 -3.85 8.22 0.20
N SER A 7 -5.13 8.35 0.57
CA SER A 7 -5.50 8.87 1.89
C SER A 7 -5.18 7.83 2.97
N LYS A 8 -4.51 8.28 4.04
CA LYS A 8 -4.20 7.46 5.22
C LYS A 8 -4.93 7.95 6.48
N ALA A 9 -6.09 8.57 6.28
CA ALA A 9 -6.92 9.03 7.39
C ALA A 9 -7.26 7.87 8.33
N GLY A 10 -7.00 8.05 9.63
CA GLY A 10 -7.28 7.05 10.67
C GLY A 10 -6.22 5.95 10.84
N TRP A 11 -5.08 6.03 10.16
CA TRP A 11 -3.95 5.13 10.41
C TRP A 11 -3.21 5.51 11.70
N PRO A 12 -2.65 4.55 12.45
CA PRO A 12 -1.87 4.85 13.65
C PRO A 12 -0.53 5.53 13.30
N ASN A 13 0.08 6.21 14.28
CA ASN A 13 1.39 6.86 14.12
C ASN A 13 2.53 5.87 13.83
N ARG A 14 2.38 4.63 14.29
CA ARG A 14 3.28 3.51 14.01
C ARG A 14 2.46 2.33 13.51
N TYR A 15 2.91 1.71 12.44
CA TYR A 15 2.29 0.55 11.82
C TYR A 15 3.35 -0.33 11.18
N PHE A 16 2.96 -1.43 10.57
CA PHE A 16 3.86 -2.36 9.90
C PHE A 16 3.62 -2.37 8.39
N ALA A 17 4.70 -2.60 7.64
CA ALA A 17 4.67 -2.85 6.21
C ALA A 17 5.20 -4.26 5.93
N VAL A 18 4.49 -5.02 5.10
CA VAL A 18 4.97 -6.24 4.47
C VAL A 18 5.29 -5.93 3.02
N ILE A 19 6.56 -6.00 2.67
CA ILE A 19 7.09 -5.67 1.35
C ILE A 19 7.40 -6.99 0.65
N PHE A 20 6.63 -7.27 -0.40
CA PHE A 20 6.79 -8.43 -1.25
C PHE A 20 7.37 -8.00 -2.60
N THR A 21 8.63 -8.32 -2.84
CA THR A 21 9.34 -8.05 -4.10
C THR A 21 9.45 -9.35 -4.88
N THR A 22 9.02 -9.38 -6.13
CA THR A 22 9.02 -10.60 -6.94
C THR A 22 9.59 -10.37 -8.33
N GLN A 23 10.18 -11.41 -8.90
CA GLN A 23 10.39 -11.54 -10.33
C GLN A 23 9.41 -12.57 -10.88
N ARG A 24 8.54 -12.15 -11.79
CA ARG A 24 7.62 -13.07 -12.45
C ARG A 24 8.31 -13.92 -13.50
N THR A 25 7.82 -15.14 -13.64
CA THR A 25 7.92 -15.92 -14.88
C THR A 25 6.81 -15.47 -15.83
N LEU A 26 7.04 -15.53 -17.15
CA LEU A 26 6.05 -15.13 -18.17
C LEU A 26 4.96 -16.22 -18.40
N SER A 27 4.85 -17.18 -17.48
CA SER A 27 3.88 -18.27 -17.53
C SER A 27 2.51 -17.83 -17.04
N ASP A 28 1.46 -18.33 -17.72
CA ASP A 28 0.05 -18.31 -17.33
C ASP A 28 -0.45 -17.00 -16.70
N GLU A 29 -0.43 -15.95 -17.52
CA GLU A 29 -0.81 -14.59 -17.11
C GLU A 29 -2.24 -14.48 -16.57
N ASP A 30 -3.19 -15.21 -17.15
CA ASP A 30 -4.59 -15.24 -16.73
C ASP A 30 -4.73 -15.82 -15.31
N MET A 31 -4.06 -16.94 -15.05
CA MET A 31 -4.09 -17.62 -13.74
C MET A 31 -3.41 -16.80 -12.65
N TYR A 32 -2.28 -16.16 -12.99
CA TYR A 32 -1.62 -15.22 -12.09
C TYR A 32 -2.54 -14.06 -11.74
N SER A 33 -3.19 -13.44 -12.74
CA SER A 33 -4.04 -12.26 -12.53
C SER A 33 -5.22 -12.59 -11.62
N LEU A 34 -5.92 -13.69 -11.89
CA LEU A 34 -7.02 -14.18 -11.05
C LEU A 34 -6.56 -14.47 -9.61
N THR A 35 -5.41 -15.13 -9.45
CA THR A 35 -4.87 -15.45 -8.12
C THR A 35 -4.47 -14.17 -7.37
N SER A 36 -3.84 -13.23 -8.06
CA SER A 36 -3.41 -11.94 -7.49
C SER A 36 -4.60 -11.11 -7.04
N GLU A 37 -5.65 -11.02 -7.87
CA GLU A 37 -6.90 -10.32 -7.52
C GLU A 37 -7.55 -10.97 -6.29
N ARG A 38 -7.62 -12.30 -6.24
CA ARG A 38 -8.16 -13.02 -5.09
C ARG A 38 -7.38 -12.72 -3.80
N MET A 39 -6.05 -12.65 -3.86
CA MET A 39 -5.24 -12.30 -2.68
C MET A 39 -5.50 -10.86 -2.22
N VAL A 40 -5.76 -9.93 -3.14
CA VAL A 40 -6.15 -8.55 -2.82
C VAL A 40 -7.51 -8.51 -2.13
N GLU A 41 -8.50 -9.26 -2.61
CA GLU A 41 -9.82 -9.34 -1.97
C GLU A 41 -9.72 -9.89 -0.54
N LEU A 42 -8.94 -10.94 -0.35
CA LEU A 42 -8.79 -11.60 0.95
C LEU A 42 -8.04 -10.73 1.96
N VAL A 43 -6.97 -10.05 1.52
CA VAL A 43 -6.17 -9.21 2.42
C VAL A 43 -6.97 -8.03 2.94
N GLN A 44 -7.87 -7.47 2.12
CA GLN A 44 -8.77 -6.38 2.51
C GLN A 44 -9.75 -6.77 3.62
N GLN A 45 -10.06 -8.06 3.75
CA GLN A 45 -10.95 -8.57 4.79
C GLN A 45 -10.23 -8.90 6.10
N GLN A 46 -8.90 -8.84 6.12
CA GLN A 46 -8.13 -9.21 7.31
C GLN A 46 -8.23 -8.12 8.39
N PRO A 47 -8.45 -8.51 9.66
CA PRO A 47 -8.35 -7.58 10.77
C PRO A 47 -7.01 -6.85 10.77
N GLY A 48 -7.03 -5.55 11.03
CA GLY A 48 -5.83 -4.74 11.11
C GLY A 48 -5.16 -4.41 9.78
N PHE A 49 -5.68 -4.86 8.64
CA PHE A 49 -5.24 -4.38 7.33
C PHE A 49 -5.59 -2.89 7.17
N LEU A 50 -4.63 -2.10 6.68
CA LEU A 50 -4.76 -0.65 6.51
C LEU A 50 -4.85 -0.25 5.04
N GLY A 51 -4.15 -0.96 4.16
CA GLY A 51 -4.10 -0.68 2.74
C GLY A 51 -2.97 -1.43 2.04
N LEU A 52 -2.95 -1.37 0.71
CA LEU A 52 -1.87 -1.93 -0.10
C LEU A 52 -1.53 -1.01 -1.27
N GLU A 53 -0.29 -1.08 -1.70
CA GLU A 53 0.25 -0.44 -2.90
C GLU A 53 0.94 -1.51 -3.73
N SER A 54 0.73 -1.53 -5.05
CA SER A 54 1.33 -2.53 -5.92
C SER A 54 1.76 -1.90 -7.24
N VAL A 55 2.97 -2.22 -7.69
CA VAL A 55 3.51 -1.82 -8.99
C VAL A 55 4.16 -3.01 -9.67
N ARG A 56 4.09 -3.04 -11.00
CA ARG A 56 4.73 -4.04 -11.84
C ARG A 56 5.44 -3.33 -12.98
N GLY A 57 6.73 -3.61 -13.12
CA GLY A 57 7.53 -3.16 -14.26
C GLY A 57 7.36 -4.09 -15.46
N GLU A 58 7.68 -3.57 -16.64
CA GLU A 58 7.68 -4.32 -17.91
C GLU A 58 8.76 -5.42 -17.92
N ASP A 59 9.79 -5.29 -17.08
CA ASP A 59 10.83 -6.30 -16.85
C ASP A 59 10.35 -7.48 -15.98
N GLY A 60 9.09 -7.47 -15.56
CA GLY A 60 8.47 -8.51 -14.73
C GLY A 60 8.78 -8.37 -13.24
N ILE A 61 9.60 -7.39 -12.82
CA ILE A 61 9.79 -7.07 -11.40
C ILE A 61 8.54 -6.40 -10.87
N GLY A 62 8.10 -6.81 -9.68
CA GLY A 62 6.99 -6.14 -9.02
C GLY A 62 7.16 -6.09 -7.53
N ILE A 63 6.53 -5.07 -6.97
CA ILE A 63 6.57 -4.75 -5.57
C ILE A 63 5.13 -4.59 -5.13
N THR A 64 4.72 -5.40 -4.16
CA THR A 64 3.48 -5.22 -3.43
C THR A 64 3.81 -4.91 -1.98
N VAL A 65 3.35 -3.77 -1.49
CA VAL A 65 3.47 -3.37 -0.08
C VAL A 65 2.09 -3.42 0.53
N SER A 66 1.93 -4.18 1.61
CA SER A 66 0.70 -4.15 2.42
C SER A 66 0.98 -3.57 3.79
N TYR A 67 0.04 -2.81 4.30
CA TYR A 67 0.16 -2.06 5.54
C TYR A 67 -0.79 -2.59 6.60
N TRP A 68 -0.30 -2.70 7.83
CA TRP A 68 -0.95 -3.43 8.91
C TRP A 68 -0.82 -2.68 10.22
N ARG A 69 -1.88 -2.66 11.01
CA ARG A 69 -1.91 -1.99 12.32
C ARG A 69 -0.90 -2.60 13.30
N GLU A 70 -0.82 -3.93 13.33
CA GLU A 70 0.03 -4.68 14.26
C GLU A 70 0.64 -5.92 13.63
N ARG A 71 1.75 -6.39 14.20
CA ARG A 71 2.49 -7.56 13.72
C ARG A 71 1.73 -8.87 13.88
N GLU A 72 0.82 -8.95 14.85
CA GLU A 72 -0.01 -10.13 15.07
C GLU A 72 -0.93 -10.41 13.88
N TYR A 73 -1.56 -9.37 13.34
CA TYR A 73 -2.41 -9.48 12.15
C TYR A 73 -1.66 -9.99 10.91
N ILE A 74 -0.38 -9.62 10.76
CA ILE A 74 0.49 -10.15 9.70
C ILE A 74 0.69 -11.66 9.86
N ARG A 75 0.93 -12.14 11.10
CA ARG A 75 1.10 -13.58 11.34
C ARG A 75 -0.18 -14.34 11.02
N ASN A 76 -1.33 -13.81 11.41
CA ASN A 76 -2.63 -14.43 11.13
C ASN A 76 -2.89 -14.51 9.62
N TRP A 77 -2.52 -13.47 8.87
CA TRP A 77 -2.56 -13.50 7.41
C TRP A 77 -1.59 -14.53 6.81
N GLN A 78 -0.38 -14.65 7.35
CA GLN A 78 0.61 -15.60 6.86
C GLN A 78 0.12 -17.06 6.95
N ILE A 79 -0.63 -17.41 8.00
CA ILE A 79 -1.15 -18.77 8.21
C ILE A 79 -2.54 -19.00 7.59
N ASN A 80 -3.08 -18.01 6.86
CA ASN A 80 -4.34 -18.18 6.14
C ASN A 80 -4.19 -19.27 5.06
N LEU A 81 -5.13 -20.22 5.04
CA LEU A 81 -5.05 -21.42 4.18
C LEU A 81 -5.07 -21.10 2.69
N GLU A 82 -5.87 -20.13 2.24
CA GLU A 82 -5.90 -19.70 0.82
C GLU A 82 -4.59 -18.98 0.45
N HIS A 83 -4.02 -18.22 1.38
CA HIS A 83 -2.72 -17.57 1.19
C HIS A 83 -1.57 -18.59 1.12
N LEU A 84 -1.61 -19.66 1.90
CA LEU A 84 -0.63 -20.76 1.81
C LEU A 84 -0.70 -21.49 0.46
N ALA A 85 -1.90 -21.75 -0.04
CA ALA A 85 -2.09 -22.36 -1.36
C ALA A 85 -1.57 -21.45 -2.48
N ALA A 86 -1.87 -20.14 -2.43
CA ALA A 86 -1.34 -19.16 -3.37
C ALA A 86 0.19 -19.02 -3.30
N GLN A 87 0.80 -19.11 -2.11
CA GLN A 87 2.26 -19.12 -1.97
C GLN A 87 2.88 -20.36 -2.60
N GLN A 88 2.25 -21.53 -2.45
CA GLN A 88 2.75 -22.77 -3.03
C GLN A 88 2.67 -22.72 -4.55
N MET A 89 1.54 -22.29 -5.10
CA MET A 89 1.37 -22.10 -6.55
C MET A 89 2.33 -21.04 -7.09
N GLY A 90 2.49 -19.92 -6.38
CA GLY A 90 3.43 -18.87 -6.77
C GLY A 90 4.88 -19.34 -6.86
N ARG A 91 5.32 -20.20 -5.94
CA ARG A 91 6.67 -20.79 -5.95
C ARG A 91 6.90 -21.77 -7.09
N GLN A 92 5.85 -22.43 -7.56
CA GLN A 92 5.94 -23.44 -8.61
C GLN A 92 5.85 -22.80 -9.99
N GLU A 93 4.93 -21.85 -10.17
CA GLU A 93 4.48 -21.45 -11.50
C GLU A 93 4.67 -19.96 -11.82
N PHE A 94 4.74 -19.07 -10.81
CA PHE A 94 4.61 -17.62 -11.08
C PHE A 94 5.86 -16.79 -10.80
N TYR A 95 6.80 -17.28 -9.97
CA TYR A 95 7.96 -16.50 -9.56
C TYR A 95 9.26 -17.28 -9.74
N SER A 96 10.25 -16.66 -10.40
CA SER A 96 11.61 -17.20 -10.41
C SER A 96 12.31 -16.96 -9.07
N TRP A 97 11.99 -15.83 -8.41
CA TRP A 97 12.39 -15.53 -7.05
C TRP A 97 11.45 -14.50 -6.41
N TYR A 98 11.48 -14.45 -5.07
CA TYR A 98 10.85 -13.38 -4.31
C TYR A 98 11.57 -13.09 -3.00
N HIS A 99 11.31 -11.90 -2.46
CA HIS A 99 11.68 -11.49 -1.11
C HIS A 99 10.47 -10.97 -0.34
N ILE A 100 10.34 -11.37 0.92
CA ILE A 100 9.38 -10.80 1.87
C ILE A 100 10.16 -10.10 2.97
N ARG A 101 9.83 -8.83 3.24
CA ARG A 101 10.40 -8.05 4.35
C ARG A 101 9.28 -7.50 5.19
N VAL A 102 9.41 -7.57 6.51
CA VAL A 102 8.46 -6.97 7.46
C VAL A 102 9.17 -5.86 8.19
N ALA A 103 8.67 -4.64 8.07
CA ALA A 103 9.25 -3.44 8.67
C ALA A 103 8.21 -2.70 9.53
N GLU A 104 8.67 -2.01 10.58
CA GLU A 104 7.84 -1.02 11.27
C GLU A 104 8.01 0.33 10.57
N VAL A 105 6.90 0.96 10.22
CA VAL A 105 6.86 2.34 9.75
C VAL A 105 6.73 3.24 10.98
N VAL A 106 7.81 3.98 11.24
CA VAL A 106 7.93 4.87 12.41
C VAL A 106 7.64 6.33 12.10
N ALA A 107 7.59 6.67 10.81
CA ALA A 107 7.29 8.00 10.31
C ALA A 107 6.74 7.90 8.89
N HIS A 108 5.83 8.82 8.54
CA HIS A 108 5.26 8.96 7.21
C HIS A 108 5.05 10.45 6.94
N ARG A 109 5.35 10.88 5.71
CA ARG A 109 5.16 12.26 5.25
C ARG A 109 4.55 12.22 3.86
N THR A 110 3.64 13.14 3.59
CA THR A 110 2.98 13.30 2.29
C THR A 110 3.34 14.66 1.71
N PHE A 111 3.30 14.74 0.39
CA PHE A 111 3.37 15.99 -0.36
C PHE A 111 2.39 15.87 -1.51
N ASP A 112 1.39 16.75 -1.56
CA ASP A 112 0.63 17.00 -2.78
C ASP A 112 0.99 18.39 -3.29
N SER A 113 1.31 18.48 -4.59
CA SER A 113 1.61 19.75 -5.23
C SER A 113 0.42 20.72 -5.24
N GLN A 114 -0.80 20.25 -4.93
CA GLN A 114 -2.00 21.09 -4.80
C GLN A 114 -2.06 21.85 -3.46
N ASP A 115 -1.48 21.32 -2.38
CA ASP A 115 -1.44 22.00 -1.06
C ASP A 115 -0.72 23.36 -1.14
N VAL A 116 0.21 23.49 -2.10
CA VAL A 116 0.97 24.72 -2.35
C VAL A 116 0.13 25.78 -3.09
N VAL A 117 -0.83 25.36 -3.92
CA VAL A 117 -1.67 26.27 -4.72
C VAL A 117 -2.74 26.94 -3.86
N ASP A 118 -3.39 26.19 -2.96
CA ASP A 118 -4.39 26.73 -2.03
C ASP A 118 -3.80 27.73 -1.03
N ALA A 119 -2.57 27.50 -0.57
CA ALA A 119 -1.86 28.44 0.31
C ALA A 119 -1.55 29.79 -0.37
N SER A 120 -1.47 29.82 -1.70
CA SER A 120 -1.23 31.04 -2.49
C SER A 120 -2.51 31.77 -2.91
N HIS A 121 -3.69 31.17 -2.71
CA HIS A 121 -4.98 31.73 -3.13
C HIS A 121 -5.83 32.28 -1.96
N ASN A 122 -5.35 32.19 -0.72
CA ASN A 122 -6.03 32.80 0.41
C ASN A 122 -5.43 34.20 0.68
N PRO A 123 -6.04 35.31 0.20
CA PRO A 123 -5.64 36.62 0.70
C PRO A 123 -5.88 36.65 2.21
N LEU A 124 -4.94 37.25 2.95
CA LEU A 124 -5.15 37.60 4.36
C LEU A 124 -6.51 38.30 4.48
N PRO A 125 -7.35 37.99 5.48
CA PRO A 125 -8.55 38.78 5.71
C PRO A 125 -8.12 40.24 5.90
N ASP A 126 -8.68 41.14 5.09
CA ASP A 126 -8.57 42.58 5.27
C ASP A 126 -9.26 42.95 6.59
N ASP A 127 -8.52 42.91 7.69
CA ASP A 127 -8.86 43.65 8.90
C ASP A 127 -7.59 44.21 9.56
N LEU A 128 -7.32 45.46 9.20
CA LEU A 128 -6.76 46.44 10.12
C LEU A 128 -7.57 47.74 9.97
N SER A 129 -8.85 47.70 10.37
CA SER A 129 -9.58 48.95 10.58
C SER A 129 -10.48 48.94 11.81
N GLU A 130 -10.06 48.30 12.90
CA GLU A 130 -10.50 48.67 14.26
C GLU A 130 -9.35 48.66 15.27
N ARG A 131 -8.40 49.58 15.09
CA ARG A 131 -7.62 50.17 16.20
C ARG A 131 -7.28 51.62 15.88
N GLN A 132 -8.17 52.53 16.26
CA GLN A 132 -7.89 53.87 16.84
C GLN A 132 -9.10 54.79 16.71
N ALA A 133 -9.89 54.90 17.78
CA ALA A 133 -10.34 56.15 18.42
C ALA A 133 -11.35 55.83 19.53
#